data_AF-A0AA43ESV7-F1
#
_entry.id   AF-A0AA43ESV7-F1
#
_cell.length_a   1.000
_cell.length_b   1.000
_cell.length_c   1.000
_cell.angle_alpha   90.00
_cell.angle_beta   90.00
_cell.angle_gamma   90.00
#
_symmetry.space_group_name_H-M   'P 1'
#
loop_
_entity.id
_entity.type
_entity.pdbx_description
1 polymer ?
#
loop_
_entity_poly.entity_id
_entity_poly.type
_entity_poly.pdbx_seq_one_letter_code
_entity_poly.pdbx_strand_id
1 'polypeptide(L)'
;MPIDHNLLKEDLRHLVGERHPLSSPIRLHEAEVYLHRQFSESGLTATKQHFQALGDTYHNVIGTALPDAEPFQSAPPLILAAHFDTVQGSPGADDNASALAVMLQIARRVRAMKLARPIHCIAFNLEEENLLGSSAYTAMLRKNRKTIHGAIVLECVGYASHLAGSQKTPPGVPIAVPTTGNFLAVI
;
A
#
# COMPACT_ATOMS: atom_id res chain seq x y z
N MET A 1 -11.63 18.14 -4.78
CA MET A 1 -12.65 17.12 -4.49
C MET A 1 -12.56 16.75 -3.01
N PRO A 2 -13.66 16.68 -2.24
CA PRO A 2 -13.67 16.22 -0.84
C PRO A 2 -13.36 14.71 -0.73
N ILE A 3 -12.93 14.23 0.45
CA ILE A 3 -12.65 12.79 0.66
C ILE A 3 -14.00 12.07 0.66
N ASP A 4 -14.12 11.00 -0.10
CA ASP A 4 -15.33 10.17 -0.09
C ASP A 4 -15.22 9.15 1.04
N HIS A 5 -15.83 9.48 2.18
CA HIS A 5 -15.80 8.64 3.38
C HIS A 5 -16.59 7.33 3.18
N ASN A 6 -17.53 7.29 2.23
CA ASN A 6 -18.30 6.07 1.96
C ASN A 6 -17.46 5.08 1.17
N LEU A 7 -16.79 5.55 0.10
CA LEU A 7 -15.87 4.71 -0.67
C LEU A 7 -14.71 4.19 0.19
N LEU A 8 -14.13 5.03 1.06
CA LEU A 8 -13.08 4.58 1.98
C LEU A 8 -13.57 3.44 2.88
N LYS A 9 -14.78 3.55 3.44
CA LYS A 9 -15.38 2.50 4.28
C LYS A 9 -15.73 1.24 3.49
N GLU A 10 -16.12 1.39 2.22
CA GLU A 10 -16.39 0.27 1.32
C GLU A 10 -15.10 -0.50 1.00
N ASP A 11 -14.03 0.20 0.61
CA ASP A 11 -12.71 -0.40 0.37
C ASP A 11 -12.24 -1.16 1.61
N LEU A 12 -12.34 -0.54 2.80
CA LEU A 12 -11.97 -1.18 4.06
C LEU A 12 -12.78 -2.46 4.30
N ARG A 13 -14.11 -2.40 4.19
CA ARG A 13 -14.97 -3.58 4.42
C ARG A 13 -14.71 -4.70 3.43
N HIS A 14 -14.36 -4.37 2.19
CA HIS A 14 -14.04 -5.39 1.18
C HIS A 14 -12.74 -6.12 1.51
N LEU A 15 -11.75 -5.38 2.01
CA LEU A 15 -10.44 -5.93 2.32
C LEU A 15 -10.42 -6.65 3.68
N VAL A 16 -11.19 -6.20 4.68
CA VAL A 16 -11.26 -6.85 6.00
C VAL A 16 -11.65 -8.33 5.90
N GLY A 17 -10.85 -9.16 6.55
CA GLY A 17 -10.90 -10.62 6.50
C GLY A 17 -9.48 -11.17 6.48
N GLU A 18 -9.31 -12.43 6.91
CA GLU A 18 -8.00 -13.08 6.86
C GLU A 18 -7.55 -13.27 5.41
N ARG A 19 -6.34 -12.78 5.10
CA ARG A 19 -5.70 -12.86 3.78
C ARG A 19 -4.32 -13.52 3.89
N HIS A 20 -4.18 -14.49 4.79
CA HIS A 20 -2.95 -15.23 4.99
C HIS A 20 -2.72 -16.25 3.84
N PRO A 21 -1.50 -16.39 3.30
CA PRO A 21 -1.21 -17.20 2.11
C PRO A 21 -1.53 -18.70 2.23
N LEU A 22 -1.48 -19.28 3.43
CA LEU A 22 -1.70 -20.73 3.61
C LEU A 22 -3.09 -21.07 4.14
N SER A 23 -3.59 -20.30 5.10
CA SER A 23 -4.89 -20.54 5.75
C SER A 23 -6.06 -19.88 5.04
N SER A 24 -5.81 -18.82 4.24
CA SER A 24 -6.84 -18.09 3.50
C SER A 24 -6.39 -17.68 2.08
N PRO A 25 -5.82 -18.61 1.26
CA PRO A 25 -5.29 -18.28 -0.07
C PRO A 25 -6.35 -17.70 -1.03
N ILE A 26 -7.60 -18.16 -0.90
CA ILE A 26 -8.70 -17.66 -1.73
C ILE A 26 -8.95 -16.17 -1.44
N ARG A 27 -9.01 -15.77 -0.16
CA ARG A 27 -9.20 -14.35 0.20
C ARG A 27 -8.00 -13.49 -0.16
N LEU A 28 -6.78 -14.01 -0.04
CA LEU A 28 -5.58 -13.32 -0.51
C LEU A 28 -5.68 -13.02 -2.01
N HIS A 29 -6.11 -14.01 -2.80
CA HIS A 29 -6.30 -13.82 -4.25
C HIS A 29 -7.45 -12.85 -4.56
N GLU A 30 -8.57 -12.91 -3.85
CA GLU A 30 -9.68 -11.96 -4.00
C GLU A 30 -9.23 -10.52 -3.71
N ALA A 31 -8.40 -10.31 -2.69
CA ALA A 31 -7.81 -9.01 -2.38
C ALA A 31 -6.89 -8.52 -3.51
N GLU A 32 -6.05 -9.40 -4.08
CA GLU A 32 -5.21 -9.09 -5.24
C GLU A 32 -6.06 -8.61 -6.44
N VAL A 33 -7.13 -9.35 -6.77
CA VAL A 33 -8.06 -9.03 -7.85
C VAL A 33 -8.77 -7.71 -7.58
N TYR A 34 -9.22 -7.49 -6.35
CA TYR A 34 -9.89 -6.27 -5.93
C TYR A 34 -8.97 -5.06 -6.12
N LEU A 35 -7.76 -5.09 -5.56
CA LEU A 35 -6.80 -4.00 -5.65
C LEU A 35 -6.45 -3.66 -7.10
N HIS A 36 -6.23 -4.69 -7.92
CA HIS A 36 -5.96 -4.51 -9.34
C HIS A 36 -7.12 -3.79 -10.06
N ARG A 37 -8.36 -4.22 -9.78
CA ARG A 37 -9.56 -3.58 -10.32
C ARG A 37 -9.69 -2.13 -9.84
N GLN A 38 -9.56 -1.87 -8.54
CA GLN A 38 -9.71 -0.53 -7.98
C GLN A 38 -8.65 0.45 -8.55
N PHE A 39 -7.40 0.01 -8.77
CA PHE A 39 -6.42 0.85 -9.47
C PHE A 39 -6.82 1.15 -10.91
N SER A 40 -7.32 0.14 -11.63
CA SER A 40 -7.76 0.31 -13.02
C SER A 40 -8.94 1.27 -13.12
N GLU A 41 -9.95 1.12 -12.26
CA GLU A 41 -11.13 1.98 -12.18
C GLU A 41 -10.79 3.41 -11.71
N SER A 42 -9.70 3.56 -10.94
CA SER A 42 -9.14 4.87 -10.59
C SER A 42 -8.43 5.56 -11.77
N GLY A 43 -8.30 4.88 -12.91
CA GLY A 43 -7.63 5.38 -14.11
C GLY A 43 -6.11 5.26 -14.08
N LEU A 44 -5.56 4.45 -13.17
CA LEU A 44 -4.14 4.10 -13.16
C LEU A 44 -3.89 2.90 -14.08
N THR A 45 -2.69 2.81 -14.65
CA THR A 45 -2.26 1.58 -15.31
C THR A 45 -1.97 0.51 -14.27
N ALA A 46 -2.88 -0.44 -14.11
CA ALA A 46 -2.73 -1.56 -13.19
C ALA A 46 -1.92 -2.70 -13.83
N THR A 47 -0.92 -3.21 -13.10
CA THR A 47 -0.11 -4.35 -13.49
C THR A 47 0.18 -5.25 -12.29
N LYS A 48 0.70 -6.45 -12.56
CA LYS A 48 1.15 -7.40 -11.53
C LYS A 48 2.63 -7.69 -11.73
N GLN A 49 3.41 -7.60 -10.66
CA GLN A 49 4.79 -8.08 -10.65
C GLN A 49 4.83 -9.45 -9.99
N HIS A 50 5.09 -10.50 -10.80
CA HIS A 50 5.20 -11.88 -10.33
C HIS A 50 6.51 -12.11 -9.56
N PHE A 51 6.47 -13.01 -8.59
CA PHE A 51 7.66 -13.53 -7.91
C PHE A 51 7.40 -14.94 -7.35
N GLN A 52 8.47 -15.70 -7.14
CA GLN A 52 8.41 -17.04 -6.55
C GLN A 52 8.65 -16.94 -5.04
N ALA A 53 7.78 -17.54 -4.24
CA ALA A 53 7.87 -17.60 -2.78
C ALA A 53 7.09 -18.80 -2.27
N LEU A 54 7.47 -19.38 -1.12
CA LEU A 54 6.71 -20.46 -0.47
C LEU A 54 6.37 -21.67 -1.37
N GLY A 55 7.15 -21.91 -2.44
CA GLY A 55 6.89 -22.97 -3.42
C GLY A 55 5.81 -22.66 -4.47
N ASP A 56 5.31 -21.42 -4.53
CA ASP A 56 4.29 -20.96 -5.48
C ASP A 56 4.62 -19.58 -6.08
N THR A 57 3.75 -19.10 -6.97
CA THR A 57 3.84 -17.79 -7.63
C THR A 57 2.87 -16.81 -6.99
N TYR A 58 3.42 -15.68 -6.53
CA TYR A 58 2.67 -14.57 -5.95
C TYR A 58 2.85 -13.30 -6.77
N HIS A 59 1.96 -12.32 -6.56
CA HIS A 59 2.03 -11.03 -7.23
C HIS A 59 1.99 -9.86 -6.26
N ASN A 60 2.84 -8.87 -6.52
CA ASN A 60 2.58 -7.50 -6.07
C ASN A 60 1.65 -6.82 -7.08
N VAL A 61 0.73 -6.00 -6.60
CA VAL A 61 -0.20 -5.24 -7.45
C VAL A 61 0.27 -3.79 -7.56
N ILE A 62 0.44 -3.29 -8.78
CA ILE A 62 1.02 -1.97 -9.04
C ILE A 62 0.04 -1.12 -9.86
N GLY A 63 -0.43 -0.02 -9.29
CA GLY A 63 -1.11 1.06 -10.01
C GLY A 63 -0.11 2.16 -10.38
N THR A 64 0.02 2.47 -11.67
CA THR A 64 0.92 3.53 -12.16
C THR A 64 0.14 4.75 -12.62
N ALA A 65 0.48 5.91 -12.06
CA ALA A 65 0.06 7.21 -12.58
C ALA A 65 1.25 7.91 -13.22
N LEU A 66 1.09 8.36 -14.47
CA LEU A 66 2.13 9.04 -15.24
C LEU A 66 1.84 10.55 -15.31
N PRO A 67 2.87 11.40 -15.33
CA PRO A 67 2.75 12.81 -15.74
C PRO A 67 2.21 12.96 -17.16
N ASP A 68 1.58 14.10 -17.44
CA ASP A 68 0.98 14.39 -18.75
C ASP A 68 2.01 14.49 -19.89
N ALA A 69 3.27 14.83 -19.59
CA ALA A 69 4.29 15.10 -20.60
C ALA A 69 5.70 14.66 -20.16
N GLU A 70 6.54 14.39 -21.15
CA GLU A 70 7.99 14.31 -20.97
C GLU A 70 8.60 15.69 -20.63
N PRO A 71 9.74 15.75 -19.91
CA PRO A 71 10.60 14.64 -19.45
C PRO A 71 10.11 13.98 -18.14
N PHE A 72 8.96 14.40 -17.60
CA PHE A 72 8.52 13.97 -16.28
C PHE A 72 8.11 12.50 -16.23
N GLN A 73 7.64 11.93 -17.34
CA GLN A 73 7.29 10.49 -17.41
C GLN A 73 8.50 9.58 -17.21
N SER A 74 9.68 10.01 -17.64
CA SER A 74 10.94 9.28 -17.48
C SER A 74 11.64 9.50 -16.13
N ALA A 75 11.10 10.35 -15.25
CA ALA A 75 11.69 10.60 -13.94
C ALA A 75 11.56 9.40 -12.99
N PRO A 76 12.49 9.21 -12.03
CA PRO A 76 12.34 8.18 -11.00
C PRO A 76 11.01 8.33 -10.23
N PRO A 77 10.24 7.24 -10.07
CA PRO A 77 8.91 7.27 -9.47
C PRO A 77 8.96 7.55 -7.97
N LEU A 78 7.91 8.18 -7.45
CA LEU A 78 7.59 8.12 -6.01
C LEU A 78 6.74 6.88 -5.77
N ILE A 79 7.11 6.07 -4.78
CA ILE A 79 6.34 4.88 -4.39
C ILE A 79 5.40 5.25 -3.24
N LEU A 80 4.14 4.87 -3.34
CA LEU A 80 3.19 4.76 -2.22
C LEU A 80 2.94 3.28 -1.98
N ALA A 81 3.31 2.75 -0.82
CA ALA A 81 3.28 1.31 -0.54
C ALA A 81 2.40 0.98 0.66
N ALA A 82 1.86 -0.23 0.65
CA ALA A 82 1.18 -0.92 1.76
C ALA A 82 1.22 -2.42 1.43
N HIS A 83 0.98 -3.31 2.40
CA HIS A 83 0.81 -4.73 2.11
C HIS A 83 -0.64 -5.17 2.20
N PHE A 84 -0.96 -6.32 1.61
CA PHE A 84 -2.33 -6.83 1.58
C PHE A 84 -2.52 -8.25 2.08
N ASP A 85 -1.44 -8.96 2.40
CA ASP A 85 -1.53 -10.18 3.21
C ASP A 85 -1.85 -9.84 4.67
N THR A 86 -2.04 -10.89 5.48
CA THR A 86 -2.22 -10.79 6.93
C THR A 86 -1.50 -11.95 7.60
N VAL A 87 -1.16 -11.81 8.88
CA VAL A 87 -0.91 -12.98 9.73
C VAL A 87 -2.12 -13.92 9.79
N GLN A 88 -1.86 -15.18 10.11
CA GLN A 88 -2.89 -16.20 10.31
C GLN A 88 -3.88 -15.80 11.42
N GLY A 89 -5.17 -16.00 11.17
CA GLY A 89 -6.26 -15.73 12.11
C GLY A 89 -6.59 -14.25 12.37
N SER A 90 -5.89 -13.32 11.73
CA SER A 90 -6.17 -11.88 11.86
C SER A 90 -7.21 -11.44 10.82
N PRO A 91 -8.20 -10.59 11.19
CA PRO A 91 -9.07 -9.94 10.19
C PRO A 91 -8.33 -8.86 9.38
N GLY A 92 -7.13 -8.46 9.82
CA GLY A 92 -6.25 -7.52 9.15
C GLY A 92 -6.88 -6.17 8.81
N ALA A 93 -7.69 -5.64 9.73
CA ALA A 93 -8.45 -4.41 9.53
C ALA A 93 -7.58 -3.16 9.63
N ASP A 94 -6.81 -3.05 10.71
CA ASP A 94 -5.82 -1.98 10.83
C ASP A 94 -4.54 -2.34 10.07
N ASP A 95 -4.08 -3.57 10.27
CA ASP A 95 -2.90 -4.19 9.65
C ASP A 95 -3.29 -5.21 8.55
N ASN A 96 -3.38 -4.83 7.28
CA ASN A 96 -3.12 -3.49 6.77
C ASN A 96 -4.20 -2.98 5.79
N ALA A 97 -5.44 -3.45 5.95
CA ALA A 97 -6.58 -3.01 5.12
C ALA A 97 -6.84 -1.49 5.24
N SER A 98 -6.53 -0.89 6.40
CA SER A 98 -6.65 0.56 6.59
C SER A 98 -5.74 1.34 5.64
N ALA A 99 -4.48 0.92 5.48
CA ALA A 99 -3.52 1.55 4.58
C ALA A 99 -3.90 1.37 3.12
N LEU A 100 -4.40 0.19 2.76
CA LEU A 100 -4.90 -0.06 1.41
C LEU A 100 -6.10 0.83 1.08
N ALA A 101 -7.04 1.02 2.01
CA ALA A 101 -8.17 1.93 1.80
C ALA A 101 -7.69 3.39 1.59
N VAL A 102 -6.70 3.85 2.36
CA VAL A 102 -6.06 5.16 2.16
C VAL A 102 -5.36 5.23 0.80
N MET A 103 -4.61 4.18 0.42
CA MET A 103 -3.93 4.09 -0.87
C MET A 103 -4.92 4.19 -2.05
N LEU A 104 -6.04 3.48 -1.99
CA LEU A 104 -7.08 3.52 -3.02
C LEU A 104 -7.72 4.92 -3.13
N GLN A 105 -7.94 5.60 -1.99
CA GLN A 105 -8.40 7.00 -2.01
C GLN A 105 -7.38 7.95 -2.64
N ILE A 106 -6.08 7.74 -2.38
CA ILE A 106 -5.02 8.51 -3.01
C ILE A 106 -4.98 8.21 -4.51
N ALA A 107 -5.04 6.93 -4.93
CA ALA A 107 -5.03 6.53 -6.33
C ALA A 107 -6.11 7.24 -7.15
N ARG A 108 -7.36 7.31 -6.65
CA ARG A 108 -8.47 8.02 -7.28
C ARG A 108 -8.21 9.52 -7.47
N ARG A 109 -7.39 10.12 -6.62
CA ARG A 109 -7.08 11.57 -6.64
C ARG A 109 -5.88 11.91 -7.50
N VAL A 110 -4.88 11.05 -7.54
CA VAL A 110 -3.61 11.28 -8.23
C VAL A 110 -3.84 11.59 -9.71
N ARG A 111 -4.83 10.96 -10.36
CA ARG A 111 -5.19 11.25 -11.76
C ARG A 111 -5.56 12.72 -12.03
N ALA A 112 -6.12 13.42 -11.06
CA ALA A 112 -6.53 14.81 -11.21
C ALA A 112 -5.39 15.81 -10.91
N MET A 113 -4.19 15.32 -10.58
CA MET A 113 -3.06 16.14 -10.18
C MET A 113 -2.05 16.28 -11.32
N LYS A 114 -1.42 17.46 -11.42
CA LYS A 114 -0.23 17.62 -12.25
C LYS A 114 0.97 16.99 -11.53
N LEU A 115 1.48 15.91 -12.09
CA LEU A 115 2.58 15.15 -11.49
C LEU A 115 3.93 15.59 -12.03
N ALA A 116 4.91 15.77 -11.15
CA ALA A 116 6.30 16.07 -11.53
C ALA A 116 7.14 14.80 -11.81
N ARG A 117 6.57 13.62 -11.56
CA ARG A 117 7.18 12.29 -11.73
C ARG A 117 6.09 11.22 -11.68
N PRO A 118 6.36 9.97 -12.12
CA PRO A 118 5.41 8.89 -11.92
C PRO A 118 5.15 8.62 -10.44
N ILE A 119 3.93 8.21 -10.13
CA ILE A 119 3.57 7.68 -8.82
C ILE A 119 3.20 6.21 -9.00
N HIS A 120 3.86 5.34 -8.24
CA HIS A 120 3.55 3.91 -8.19
C HIS A 120 2.85 3.62 -6.86
N CYS A 121 1.55 3.34 -6.91
CA CYS A 121 0.83 2.74 -5.79
C CYS A 121 1.08 1.24 -5.83
N ILE A 122 1.81 0.69 -4.84
CA ILE A 122 2.20 -0.72 -4.82
C ILE A 122 1.60 -1.39 -3.58
N ALA A 123 0.69 -2.33 -3.82
CA ALA A 123 0.25 -3.25 -2.79
C ALA A 123 1.17 -4.49 -2.81
N PHE A 124 2.02 -4.60 -1.79
CA PHE A 124 2.94 -5.72 -1.63
C PHE A 124 2.22 -6.93 -1.06
N ASN A 125 2.60 -8.11 -1.53
CA ASN A 125 2.15 -9.38 -0.98
C ASN A 125 3.25 -9.97 -0.08
N LEU A 126 2.87 -10.81 0.88
CA LEU A 126 3.78 -11.56 1.74
C LEU A 126 4.74 -10.65 2.53
N GLU A 127 4.22 -9.56 3.10
CA GLU A 127 4.95 -8.75 4.07
C GLU A 127 5.19 -9.54 5.35
N GLU A 128 4.15 -10.21 5.83
CA GLU A 128 4.14 -10.93 7.11
C GLU A 128 5.00 -12.20 7.06
N GLU A 129 5.31 -12.65 5.84
CA GLU A 129 6.20 -13.76 5.55
C GLU A 129 7.66 -13.31 5.33
N ASN A 130 8.09 -12.26 6.04
CA ASN A 130 9.42 -11.64 5.94
C ASN A 130 9.65 -10.83 4.66
N LEU A 131 8.72 -9.93 4.33
CA LEU A 131 8.89 -8.91 3.30
C LEU A 131 9.16 -9.49 1.91
N LEU A 132 8.63 -10.67 1.58
CA LEU A 132 9.00 -11.40 0.37
C LEU A 132 8.63 -10.64 -0.90
N GLY A 133 7.43 -10.03 -0.93
CA GLY A 133 7.00 -9.25 -2.09
C GLY A 133 7.85 -8.00 -2.31
N SER A 134 8.13 -7.22 -1.27
CA SER A 134 8.94 -6.00 -1.38
C SER A 134 10.42 -6.31 -1.65
N SER A 135 10.94 -7.40 -1.09
CA SER A 135 12.28 -7.92 -1.38
C SER A 135 12.41 -8.33 -2.84
N ALA A 136 11.41 -9.04 -3.40
CA ALA A 136 11.40 -9.40 -4.81
C ALA A 136 11.35 -8.17 -5.72
N TYR A 137 10.52 -7.18 -5.38
CA TYR A 137 10.42 -5.93 -6.13
C TYR A 137 11.73 -5.14 -6.12
N THR A 138 12.36 -4.97 -4.96
CA THR A 138 13.64 -4.24 -4.86
C THR A 138 14.78 -4.98 -5.55
N ALA A 139 14.81 -6.32 -5.51
CA ALA A 139 15.76 -7.12 -6.27
C ALA A 139 15.59 -6.94 -7.78
N MET A 140 14.34 -6.91 -8.27
CA MET A 140 14.03 -6.61 -9.68
C MET A 140 14.52 -5.22 -10.08
N LEU A 141 14.28 -4.18 -9.26
CA LEU A 141 14.76 -2.82 -9.54
C LEU A 141 16.29 -2.78 -9.64
N ARG A 142 17.01 -3.41 -8.70
CA ARG A 142 18.48 -3.50 -8.71
C ARG A 142 19.00 -4.21 -9.97
N LYS A 143 18.41 -5.36 -10.31
CA LYS A 143 18.76 -6.13 -11.52
C LYS A 143 18.60 -5.28 -12.78
N ASN A 144 17.54 -4.49 -12.85
CA ASN A 144 17.22 -3.66 -14.02
C ASN A 144 17.83 -2.25 -13.97
N ARG A 145 18.70 -1.96 -12.98
CA ARG A 145 19.34 -0.65 -12.76
C ARG A 145 18.32 0.50 -12.73
N LYS A 146 17.14 0.26 -12.15
CA LYS A 146 16.08 1.26 -11.97
C LYS A 146 16.23 1.93 -10.61
N THR A 147 16.06 3.25 -10.59
CA THR A 147 16.05 4.05 -9.36
C THR A 147 14.63 4.50 -9.02
N ILE A 148 14.42 4.86 -7.77
CA ILE A 148 13.18 5.47 -7.27
C ILE A 148 13.53 6.84 -6.68
N HIS A 149 12.58 7.76 -6.66
CA HIS A 149 12.75 9.04 -5.99
C HIS A 149 12.70 8.90 -4.46
N GLY A 150 11.80 8.05 -4.00
CA GLY A 150 11.53 7.79 -2.59
C GLY A 150 10.32 6.86 -2.45
N ALA A 151 10.02 6.48 -1.21
CA ALA A 151 8.88 5.66 -0.87
C ALA A 151 8.18 6.22 0.37
N ILE A 152 6.85 6.27 0.32
CA ILE A 152 5.97 6.47 1.48
C ILE A 152 5.30 5.12 1.72
N VAL A 153 5.61 4.49 2.85
CA VAL A 153 5.03 3.19 3.24
C VAL A 153 3.94 3.46 4.27
N LEU A 154 2.71 3.10 3.95
CA LEU A 154 1.56 3.20 4.83
C LEU A 154 1.44 1.91 5.64
N GLU A 155 1.41 2.05 6.95
CA GLU A 155 1.34 0.94 7.89
C GLU A 155 0.43 1.32 9.06
N CYS A 156 -0.58 0.49 9.35
CA CYS A 156 -1.52 0.66 10.47
C CYS A 156 -2.07 2.09 10.64
N VAL A 157 -2.92 2.55 9.71
CA VAL A 157 -3.41 3.94 9.64
C VAL A 157 -4.89 4.12 10.03
N GLY A 158 -5.51 3.08 10.60
CA GLY A 158 -6.95 3.05 10.93
C GLY A 158 -7.26 3.11 12.43
N TYR A 159 -6.36 2.63 13.30
CA TYR A 159 -6.54 2.70 14.74
C TYR A 159 -6.22 4.08 15.29
N ALA A 160 -7.12 4.61 16.12
CA ALA A 160 -6.91 5.86 16.84
C ALA A 160 -7.43 5.75 18.27
N SER A 161 -6.72 6.41 19.19
CA SER A 161 -7.14 6.55 20.58
C SER A 161 -7.02 7.99 21.03
N HIS A 162 -8.10 8.49 21.63
CA HIS A 162 -8.20 9.85 22.19
C HIS A 162 -7.85 9.90 23.69
N LEU A 163 -7.45 8.78 24.27
CA LEU A 163 -7.05 8.73 25.68
C LEU A 163 -5.67 9.38 25.86
N ALA A 164 -5.50 10.11 26.96
CA ALA A 164 -4.20 10.66 27.31
C ALA A 164 -3.19 9.52 27.56
N GLY A 165 -2.00 9.60 26.96
CA GLY A 165 -0.94 8.61 27.12
C GLY A 165 -1.14 7.32 26.31
N SER A 166 -2.09 7.28 25.36
CA SER A 166 -2.32 6.11 24.51
C SER A 166 -1.22 5.86 23.48
N GLN A 167 -0.39 6.87 23.18
CA GLN A 167 0.72 6.77 22.24
C GLN A 167 2.05 6.75 22.99
N LYS A 168 2.93 5.82 22.60
CA LYS A 168 4.34 5.80 22.98
C LYS A 168 5.19 6.14 21.75
N THR A 169 6.27 6.88 21.92
CA THR A 169 7.21 7.12 20.82
C THR A 169 7.96 5.81 20.53
N PRO A 170 7.91 5.26 19.31
CA PRO A 170 8.71 4.08 18.98
C PRO A 170 10.21 4.40 19.12
N PRO A 171 11.03 3.43 19.58
CA PRO A 171 12.48 3.63 19.63
C PRO A 171 13.04 4.06 18.28
N GLY A 172 13.89 5.10 18.27
CA GLY A 172 14.59 5.56 17.06
C GLY A 172 13.84 6.61 16.22
N VAL A 173 12.62 7.01 16.58
CA VAL A 173 11.93 8.12 15.90
C VAL A 173 12.54 9.46 16.33
N PRO A 174 13.12 10.26 15.40
CA PRO A 174 13.89 11.46 15.74
C PRO A 174 13.03 12.72 15.97
N ILE A 175 11.71 12.57 16.03
CA ILE A 175 10.75 13.67 16.17
C ILE A 175 9.92 13.50 17.44
N ALA A 176 9.50 14.63 18.02
CA ALA A 176 8.51 14.61 19.09
C ALA A 176 7.15 14.22 18.51
N VAL A 177 6.51 13.20 19.09
CA VAL A 177 5.15 12.77 18.71
C VAL A 177 4.17 13.03 19.86
N PRO A 178 2.91 13.40 19.57
CA PRO A 178 1.89 13.54 20.60
C PRO A 178 1.71 12.27 21.45
N THR A 179 1.37 12.45 22.72
CA THR A 179 1.07 11.33 23.65
C THR A 179 -0.32 10.74 23.45
N THR A 180 -1.14 11.32 22.57
CA THR A 180 -2.47 10.84 22.20
C THR A 180 -2.41 10.33 20.75
N GLY A 181 -2.85 9.10 20.51
CA GLY A 181 -2.72 8.40 19.23
C GLY A 181 -3.84 8.74 18.26
N ASN A 182 -4.06 10.01 17.96
CA ASN A 182 -5.12 10.49 17.05
C ASN A 182 -4.57 11.29 15.87
N PHE A 183 -3.35 10.97 15.44
CA PHE A 183 -2.64 11.63 14.35
C PHE A 183 -1.93 10.58 13.47
N LEU A 184 -1.57 10.99 12.26
CA LEU A 184 -0.65 10.26 11.39
C LEU A 184 0.66 11.04 11.30
N ALA A 185 1.79 10.33 11.25
CA ALA A 185 3.11 10.91 11.03
C ALA A 185 3.74 10.34 9.76
N VAL A 186 4.44 11.19 9.02
CA VAL A 186 5.37 10.80 7.96
C VAL A 186 6.76 11.12 8.48
N ILE A 187 7.57 10.08 8.71
CA ILE A 187 8.88 10.15 9.37
C ILE A 187 10.03 9.93 8.40
#